data_AF-A0A433RZD0-F1
#
_entry.id   AF-A0A433RZD0-F1
#
_cell.length_a   1.000
_cell.length_b   1.000
_cell.length_c   1.000
_cell.angle_alpha   90.00
_cell.angle_beta   90.00
_cell.angle_gamma   90.00
#
_symmetry.space_group_name_H-M   'P 1'
#
loop_
_entity.id
_entity.type
_entity.pdbx_description
1 polymer ?
#
loop_
_entity_poly.entity_id
_entity_poly.type
_entity_poly.pdbx_seq_one_letter_code
_entity_poly.pdbx_strand_id
1 'polypeptide(L)'
;MASLCVYFIVFAAILDPDSLSAASRRKARRVAAVFRYLGAVLLLCAAGAFLYAVQGVVFAGKAPDTPVSVAEFSETSLTGTLGEAVLDGYVQLDALSKVNYQIERARIGGYITLFPLTGADWQPGDPVKTFVTMPWIAEARTLEQYAQALVKEGLPPGSTGAVAQTRLAVKARMFGFNGDLAPTLRAAGLNVTDQAYALEFIDNRRAEKLQKAFAGPRMIAMIFGVMGLVLLLIDFGARRSLARFED
;
A
#
# COMPACT_ATOMS: atom_id res chain seq x y z
N MET A 1 -18.66 1.07 32.65
CA MET A 1 -20.06 0.57 32.78
C MET A 1 -21.12 1.54 32.26
N ALA A 2 -20.98 2.87 32.40
CA ALA A 2 -22.00 3.84 31.98
C ALA A 2 -22.34 3.87 30.46
N SER A 3 -21.39 3.60 29.57
CA SER A 3 -21.63 3.65 28.11
C SER A 3 -22.49 2.50 27.58
N LEU A 4 -22.43 1.30 28.16
CA LEU A 4 -23.22 0.14 27.69
C LEU A 4 -24.71 0.30 27.98
N CYS A 5 -25.07 0.84 29.15
CA CYS A 5 -26.47 1.10 29.53
C CYS A 5 -27.19 2.09 28.60
N VAL A 6 -26.44 2.95 27.89
CA VAL A 6 -26.99 3.93 26.94
C VAL A 6 -27.45 3.25 25.64
N TYR A 7 -26.73 2.22 25.17
CA TYR A 7 -27.13 1.44 24.00
C TYR A 7 -28.36 0.58 24.28
N PHE A 8 -28.41 -0.10 25.43
CA PHE A 8 -29.54 -0.95 25.82
C PHE A 8 -30.87 -0.19 25.87
N ILE A 9 -30.86 1.07 26.33
CA ILE A 9 -32.07 1.91 26.37
C ILE A 9 -32.64 2.19 24.98
N VAL A 10 -31.78 2.36 23.96
CA VAL A 10 -32.24 2.62 22.58
C VAL A 10 -32.77 1.34 21.94
N PHE A 11 -32.11 0.20 22.15
CA PHE A 11 -32.62 -1.09 21.67
C PHE A 11 -33.93 -1.48 22.34
N ALA A 12 -34.07 -1.27 23.65
CA ALA A 12 -35.34 -1.46 24.36
C ALA A 12 -36.44 -0.55 23.80
N ALA A 13 -36.12 0.70 23.46
CA ALA A 13 -37.08 1.62 22.83
C ALA A 13 -37.49 1.21 21.41
N ILE A 14 -36.69 0.40 20.72
CA ILE A 14 -37.03 -0.15 19.40
C ILE A 14 -37.92 -1.38 19.54
N LEU A 15 -37.53 -2.31 20.42
CA LEU A 15 -38.11 -3.65 20.54
C LEU A 15 -39.37 -3.70 21.41
N ASP A 16 -39.38 -2.98 22.54
CA ASP A 16 -40.51 -2.93 23.48
C ASP A 16 -40.60 -1.55 24.16
N PRO A 17 -41.06 -0.52 23.43
CA PRO A 17 -41.14 0.84 23.95
C PRO A 17 -42.20 1.03 25.04
N ASP A 18 -43.16 0.10 25.20
CA ASP A 18 -44.21 0.17 26.23
C ASP A 18 -43.64 -0.12 27.62
N SER A 19 -42.61 -0.98 27.71
CA SER A 19 -41.89 -1.28 28.95
C SER A 19 -41.10 -0.09 29.54
N LEU A 20 -40.92 0.98 28.77
CA LEU A 20 -40.09 2.11 29.16
C LEU A 20 -40.86 3.24 29.85
N SER A 21 -40.33 3.70 30.98
CA SER A 21 -40.82 4.91 31.65
C SER A 21 -40.74 6.16 30.76
N ALA A 22 -41.53 7.19 31.05
CA ALA A 22 -41.49 8.45 30.32
C ALA A 22 -40.09 9.10 30.31
N ALA A 23 -39.35 9.01 31.42
CA ALA A 23 -37.98 9.51 31.51
C ALA A 23 -37.01 8.71 30.61
N SER A 24 -37.13 7.38 30.58
CA SER A 24 -36.33 6.50 29.72
C SER A 24 -36.62 6.73 28.25
N ARG A 25 -37.89 6.93 27.86
CA ARG A 25 -38.27 7.29 26.48
C ARG A 25 -37.67 8.62 26.03
N ARG A 26 -37.70 9.67 26.88
CA ARG A 26 -37.03 10.95 26.58
C ARG A 26 -35.51 10.80 26.43
N LYS A 27 -34.88 9.98 27.28
CA LYS A 27 -33.45 9.68 27.18
C LYS A 27 -33.13 8.91 25.90
N ALA A 28 -33.92 7.91 25.54
CA ALA A 28 -33.77 7.15 24.29
C ALA A 28 -33.85 8.07 23.05
N ARG A 29 -34.80 9.02 23.01
CA ARG A 29 -34.88 10.03 21.93
C ARG A 29 -33.62 10.88 21.80
N ARG A 30 -33.06 11.36 22.92
CA ARG A 30 -31.82 12.15 22.91
C ARG A 30 -30.63 11.34 22.38
N VAL A 31 -30.51 10.08 22.80
CA VAL A 31 -29.43 9.19 22.36
C VAL A 31 -29.60 8.82 20.88
N ALA A 32 -30.82 8.53 20.43
CA ALA A 32 -31.13 8.31 19.02
C ALA A 32 -30.74 9.51 18.15
N ALA A 33 -31.04 10.74 18.60
CA ALA A 33 -30.60 11.95 17.91
C ALA A 33 -29.07 12.06 17.83
N VAL A 34 -28.33 11.66 18.87
CA VAL A 34 -26.86 11.58 18.82
C VAL A 34 -26.39 10.54 17.78
N PHE A 35 -27.01 9.37 17.72
CA PHE A 35 -26.72 8.37 16.68
C PHE A 35 -27.00 8.89 15.28
N ARG A 36 -28.03 9.70 15.09
CA ARG A 36 -28.29 10.37 13.81
C ARG A 36 -27.14 11.26 13.37
N TYR A 37 -26.66 12.13 14.26
CA TYR A 37 -25.56 13.04 13.95
C TYR A 37 -24.24 12.29 13.73
N LEU A 38 -23.92 11.33 14.59
CA LEU A 38 -22.74 10.51 14.44
C LEU A 38 -22.79 9.68 13.16
N GLY A 39 -23.95 9.09 12.84
CA GLY A 39 -24.17 8.34 11.61
C GLY A 39 -23.98 9.20 10.37
N ALA A 40 -24.55 10.41 10.35
CA ALA A 40 -24.35 11.36 9.27
C ALA A 40 -22.87 11.78 9.10
N VAL A 41 -22.16 12.04 10.20
CA VAL A 41 -20.71 12.34 10.16
C VAL A 41 -19.91 11.17 9.59
N LEU A 42 -20.19 9.94 10.02
CA LEU A 42 -19.50 8.76 9.49
C LEU A 42 -19.79 8.56 7.99
N LEU A 43 -21.01 8.79 7.53
CA LEU A 43 -21.33 8.73 6.10
C LEU A 43 -20.61 9.82 5.29
N LEU A 44 -20.47 11.03 5.84
CA LEU A 44 -19.68 12.10 5.21
C LEU A 44 -18.19 11.70 5.13
N CYS A 45 -17.63 11.16 6.20
CA CYS A 45 -16.25 10.63 6.19
C CYS A 45 -16.10 9.47 5.19
N ALA A 46 -17.11 8.59 5.09
CA ALA A 46 -17.12 7.49 4.13
C ALA A 46 -17.13 8.00 2.68
N ALA A 47 -17.97 9.01 2.38
CA ALA A 47 -18.01 9.64 1.07
C ALA A 47 -16.67 10.31 0.71
N GLY A 48 -16.06 11.03 1.65
CA GLY A 48 -14.74 11.64 1.46
C GLY A 48 -13.64 10.60 1.20
N ALA A 49 -13.60 9.53 1.99
CA ALA A 49 -12.65 8.43 1.81
C ALA A 49 -12.87 7.69 0.48
N PHE A 50 -14.11 7.47 0.07
CA PHE A 50 -14.46 6.85 -1.20
C PHE A 50 -14.03 7.72 -2.38
N LEU A 51 -14.37 9.02 -2.35
CA LEU A 51 -13.96 9.96 -3.38
C LEU A 51 -12.43 10.01 -3.48
N TYR A 52 -11.72 10.12 -2.37
CA TYR A 52 -10.26 10.07 -2.35
C TYR A 52 -9.70 8.77 -2.96
N ALA A 53 -10.31 7.62 -2.65
CA ALA A 53 -9.86 6.34 -3.17
C ALA A 53 -10.09 6.16 -4.68
N VAL A 54 -11.23 6.63 -5.19
CA VAL A 54 -11.58 6.54 -6.61
C VAL A 54 -10.80 7.58 -7.40
N GLN A 55 -10.80 8.81 -6.93
CA GLN A 55 -10.08 9.91 -7.56
C GLN A 55 -8.57 9.75 -7.47
N GLY A 56 -8.03 9.16 -6.39
CA GLY A 56 -6.59 8.94 -6.25
C GLY A 56 -6.01 8.04 -7.35
N VAL A 57 -6.75 7.02 -7.81
CA VAL A 57 -6.34 6.20 -8.96
C VAL A 57 -6.38 7.00 -10.27
N VAL A 58 -7.36 7.90 -10.43
CA VAL A 58 -7.51 8.75 -11.61
C VAL A 58 -6.48 9.91 -11.61
N PHE A 59 -6.14 10.44 -10.44
CA PHE A 59 -5.17 11.53 -10.23
C PHE A 59 -3.73 11.05 -10.11
N ALA A 60 -3.49 9.73 -10.05
CA ALA A 60 -2.14 9.17 -10.06
C ALA A 60 -1.33 9.55 -11.31
N GLY A 61 -1.98 10.13 -12.32
CA GLY A 61 -1.34 10.67 -13.50
C GLY A 61 -0.80 9.58 -14.44
N LYS A 62 -0.19 10.04 -15.52
CA LYS A 62 0.54 9.16 -16.44
C LYS A 62 1.83 8.70 -15.74
N ALA A 63 2.28 7.49 -16.08
CA ALA A 63 3.61 7.04 -15.69
C ALA A 63 4.65 8.04 -16.24
N PRO A 64 5.78 8.26 -15.54
CA PRO A 64 6.87 9.03 -16.09
C PRO A 64 7.34 8.39 -17.39
N ASP A 65 7.71 9.22 -18.35
CA ASP A 65 8.21 8.82 -19.67
C ASP A 65 9.64 9.30 -19.91
N THR A 66 10.09 10.30 -19.13
CA THR A 66 11.42 10.87 -19.20
C THR A 66 12.43 9.93 -18.53
N PRO A 67 13.39 9.37 -19.28
CA PRO A 67 14.43 8.52 -18.72
C PRO A 67 15.43 9.34 -17.91
N VAL A 68 15.92 8.77 -16.81
CA VAL A 68 17.02 9.29 -16.00
C VAL A 68 18.15 8.28 -16.04
N SER A 69 19.38 8.71 -16.31
CA SER A 69 20.54 7.81 -16.27
C SER A 69 20.70 7.19 -14.89
N VAL A 70 20.95 5.88 -14.80
CA VAL A 70 21.15 5.21 -13.51
C VAL A 70 22.34 5.76 -12.72
N ALA A 71 23.36 6.29 -13.40
CA ALA A 71 24.49 6.95 -12.74
C ALA A 71 24.04 8.20 -11.97
N GLU A 72 23.11 8.95 -12.55
CA GLU A 72 22.58 10.22 -12.03
C GLU A 72 21.38 10.03 -11.09
N PHE A 73 20.81 8.83 -11.04
CA PHE A 73 19.61 8.54 -10.26
C PHE A 73 19.77 8.88 -8.78
N SER A 74 18.74 9.48 -8.20
CA SER A 74 18.61 9.78 -6.77
C SER A 74 17.14 9.81 -6.36
N GLU A 75 16.83 9.83 -5.06
CA GLU A 75 15.44 9.85 -4.59
C GLU A 75 14.63 11.05 -5.09
N THR A 76 15.30 12.19 -5.36
CA THR A 76 14.63 13.39 -5.91
C THR A 76 14.19 13.22 -7.36
N SER A 77 14.70 12.18 -8.05
CA SER A 77 14.26 11.81 -9.40
C SER A 77 12.91 11.08 -9.39
N LEU A 78 12.42 10.65 -8.23
CA LEU A 78 11.14 9.96 -8.09
C LEU A 78 9.99 10.95 -8.24
N THR A 79 9.03 10.61 -9.09
CA THR A 79 7.86 11.44 -9.40
C THR A 79 6.56 10.67 -9.22
N GLY A 80 5.42 11.35 -9.19
CA GLY A 80 4.10 10.70 -9.11
C GLY A 80 3.76 10.09 -7.74
N THR A 81 2.56 9.50 -7.64
CA THR A 81 2.01 9.04 -6.35
C THR A 81 2.68 7.77 -5.82
N LEU A 82 3.26 6.96 -6.70
CA LEU A 82 4.01 5.76 -6.30
C LEU A 82 5.49 6.06 -5.98
N GLY A 83 6.00 7.24 -6.34
CA GLY A 83 7.44 7.51 -6.38
C GLY A 83 8.07 6.67 -7.50
N GLU A 84 7.88 7.04 -8.74
CA GLU A 84 8.29 6.27 -9.92
C GLU A 84 9.29 7.05 -10.76
N ALA A 85 10.17 6.32 -11.47
CA ALA A 85 11.18 6.89 -12.35
C ALA A 85 11.53 5.90 -13.46
N VAL A 86 11.59 6.37 -14.70
CA VAL A 86 12.13 5.58 -15.82
C VAL A 86 13.64 5.73 -15.79
N LEU A 87 14.37 4.62 -15.76
CA LEU A 87 15.82 4.65 -15.73
C LEU A 87 16.42 4.21 -17.05
N ASP A 88 17.48 4.88 -17.46
CA ASP A 88 18.33 4.40 -18.55
C ASP A 88 19.59 3.76 -17.98
N GLY A 89 19.91 2.56 -18.46
CA GLY A 89 20.92 1.71 -17.88
C GLY A 89 20.74 0.25 -18.27
N TYR A 90 21.60 -0.59 -17.69
CA TYR A 90 21.80 -1.98 -18.03
C TYR A 90 21.53 -2.87 -16.83
N VAL A 91 20.52 -3.73 -16.91
CA VAL A 91 20.33 -4.78 -15.89
C VAL A 91 21.31 -5.91 -16.18
N GLN A 92 22.26 -6.13 -15.28
CA GLN A 92 23.29 -7.16 -15.41
C GLN A 92 22.76 -8.48 -14.84
N LEU A 93 22.28 -9.38 -15.71
CA LEU A 93 21.64 -10.63 -15.27
C LEU A 93 22.67 -11.67 -14.81
N ASP A 94 23.85 -11.64 -15.41
CA ASP A 94 25.00 -12.49 -15.09
C ASP A 94 25.68 -12.11 -13.77
N ALA A 95 25.51 -10.87 -13.31
CA ALA A 95 26.02 -10.36 -12.04
C ALA A 95 25.00 -10.43 -10.88
N LEU A 96 24.00 -11.32 -10.98
CA LEU A 96 22.96 -11.44 -9.94
C LEU A 96 23.56 -11.80 -8.59
N SER A 97 23.00 -11.18 -7.55
CA SER A 97 23.43 -11.36 -6.17
C SER A 97 22.28 -11.91 -5.33
N LYS A 98 22.54 -13.00 -4.61
CA LYS A 98 21.61 -13.55 -3.61
C LYS A 98 22.05 -13.10 -2.24
N VAL A 99 21.29 -12.20 -1.65
CA VAL A 99 21.59 -11.65 -0.33
C VAL A 99 20.70 -12.33 0.70
N ASN A 100 21.33 -13.01 1.65
CA ASN A 100 20.64 -13.51 2.84
C ASN A 100 20.53 -12.36 3.84
N TYR A 101 19.32 -12.14 4.36
CA TYR A 101 19.09 -11.16 5.40
C TYR A 101 18.29 -11.80 6.53
N GLN A 102 18.57 -11.37 7.77
CA GLN A 102 17.76 -11.73 8.92
C GLN A 102 16.79 -10.59 9.20
N ILE A 103 15.50 -10.94 9.27
CA ILE A 103 14.52 -10.03 9.82
C ILE A 103 14.65 -10.13 11.34
N GLU A 104 15.39 -9.18 11.94
CA GLU A 104 15.75 -9.19 13.37
C GLU A 104 14.54 -9.46 14.29
N ARG A 105 13.36 -8.91 13.96
CA ARG A 105 12.14 -9.08 14.75
C ARG A 105 11.45 -10.43 14.58
N ALA A 106 11.68 -11.13 13.49
CA ALA A 106 10.99 -12.39 13.18
C ALA A 106 11.85 -13.64 13.42
N ARG A 107 13.18 -13.50 13.57
CA ARG A 107 14.14 -14.64 13.58
C ARG A 107 13.98 -15.58 12.38
N ILE A 108 13.41 -15.08 11.29
CA ILE A 108 13.26 -15.79 10.03
C ILE A 108 14.35 -15.25 9.10
N GLY A 109 15.16 -16.15 8.56
CA GLY A 109 16.07 -15.84 7.47
C GLY A 109 15.30 -15.74 6.16
N GLY A 110 15.53 -14.67 5.41
CA GLY A 110 15.05 -14.52 4.04
C GLY A 110 16.23 -14.43 3.08
N TYR A 111 15.99 -14.75 1.81
CA TYR A 111 16.90 -14.41 0.73
C TYR A 111 16.20 -13.44 -0.20
N ILE A 112 16.98 -12.56 -0.82
CA ILE A 112 16.52 -11.70 -1.90
C ILE A 112 17.45 -11.83 -3.09
N THR A 113 16.88 -11.83 -4.29
CA THR A 113 17.62 -11.78 -5.53
C THR A 113 17.68 -10.34 -6.01
N LEU A 114 18.90 -9.86 -6.23
CA LEU A 114 19.22 -8.52 -6.66
C LEU A 114 19.96 -8.58 -8.00
N PHE A 115 19.55 -7.75 -8.94
CA PHE A 115 20.24 -7.55 -10.21
C PHE A 115 20.84 -6.15 -10.22
N PRO A 116 22.17 -6.00 -10.40
CA PRO A 116 22.76 -4.69 -10.61
C PRO A 116 22.12 -3.97 -11.79
N LEU A 117 21.77 -2.70 -11.60
CA LEU A 117 21.41 -1.78 -12.66
C LEU A 117 22.55 -0.78 -12.83
N THR A 118 23.20 -0.78 -13.99
CA THR A 118 24.48 -0.09 -14.19
C THR A 118 24.50 0.73 -15.48
N GLY A 119 25.50 1.60 -15.66
CA GLY A 119 25.69 2.32 -16.92
C GLY A 119 26.34 1.44 -18.00
N ALA A 120 26.39 1.93 -19.24
CA ALA A 120 27.03 1.24 -20.36
C ALA A 120 28.52 0.93 -20.09
N ASP A 121 29.20 1.83 -19.39
CA ASP A 121 30.65 1.76 -19.15
C ASP A 121 31.01 0.97 -17.87
N TRP A 122 30.03 0.45 -17.15
CA TRP A 122 30.28 -0.30 -15.91
C TRP A 122 31.03 -1.61 -16.18
N GLN A 123 32.01 -1.93 -15.35
CA GLN A 123 32.80 -3.15 -15.42
C GLN A 123 32.64 -4.02 -14.16
N PRO A 124 32.82 -5.35 -14.27
CA PRO A 124 32.88 -6.23 -13.11
C PRO A 124 33.92 -5.75 -12.09
N GLY A 125 33.47 -5.49 -10.87
CA GLY A 125 34.31 -4.94 -9.79
C GLY A 125 34.04 -3.48 -9.48
N ASP A 126 33.40 -2.73 -10.39
CA ASP A 126 32.96 -1.36 -10.11
C ASP A 126 31.83 -1.33 -9.07
N PRO A 127 31.79 -0.31 -8.19
CA PRO A 127 30.76 -0.20 -7.17
C PRO A 127 29.37 -0.02 -7.78
N VAL A 128 28.40 -0.77 -7.28
CA VAL A 128 27.01 -0.71 -7.74
C VAL A 128 26.18 0.18 -6.82
N LYS A 129 25.43 1.11 -7.42
CA LYS A 129 24.56 2.06 -6.71
C LYS A 129 23.11 1.60 -6.66
N THR A 130 22.65 0.95 -7.72
CA THR A 130 21.23 0.67 -7.92
C THR A 130 21.02 -0.80 -8.23
N PHE A 131 20.04 -1.40 -7.56
CA PHE A 131 19.69 -2.80 -7.71
C PHE A 131 18.22 -2.92 -8.05
N VAL A 132 17.89 -3.80 -8.98
CA VAL A 132 16.51 -4.25 -9.15
C VAL A 132 16.28 -5.50 -8.33
N THR A 133 15.19 -5.48 -7.58
CA THR A 133 14.78 -6.57 -6.69
C THR A 133 13.73 -7.42 -7.39
N MET A 134 13.81 -8.73 -7.17
CA MET A 134 12.67 -9.62 -7.38
C MET A 134 12.29 -10.28 -6.05
N PRO A 135 11.04 -10.12 -5.58
CA PRO A 135 10.61 -10.80 -4.38
C PRO A 135 10.56 -12.32 -4.60
N TRP A 136 11.13 -13.05 -3.65
CA TRP A 136 10.87 -14.47 -3.35
C TRP A 136 10.86 -15.42 -4.55
N ILE A 137 12.06 -15.73 -5.05
CA ILE A 137 12.27 -16.87 -5.93
C ILE A 137 12.83 -18.03 -5.08
N ALA A 138 11.94 -18.91 -4.62
CA ALA A 138 12.23 -20.04 -3.73
C ALA A 138 13.19 -21.08 -4.27
N GLU A 139 13.31 -21.16 -5.58
CA GLU A 139 14.09 -22.20 -6.25
C GLU A 139 15.21 -21.55 -7.06
N ALA A 140 16.36 -22.19 -7.13
CA ALA A 140 17.42 -21.73 -8.02
C ALA A 140 16.91 -21.76 -9.47
N ARG A 141 16.99 -20.61 -10.16
CA ARG A 141 16.60 -20.45 -11.57
C ARG A 141 17.83 -20.24 -12.46
N THR A 142 17.71 -20.58 -13.73
CA THR A 142 18.70 -20.22 -14.77
C THR A 142 18.58 -18.74 -15.15
N LEU A 143 19.59 -18.19 -15.84
CA LEU A 143 19.58 -16.80 -16.32
C LEU A 143 18.38 -16.53 -17.24
N GLU A 144 18.05 -17.47 -18.12
CA GLU A 144 16.90 -17.37 -19.03
C GLU A 144 15.58 -17.31 -18.25
N GLN A 145 15.46 -18.10 -17.17
CA GLN A 145 14.28 -18.10 -16.33
C GLN A 145 14.14 -16.80 -15.52
N TYR A 146 15.24 -16.17 -15.12
CA TYR A 146 15.20 -14.83 -14.54
C TYR A 146 14.82 -13.78 -15.58
N ALA A 147 15.41 -13.80 -16.77
CA ALA A 147 15.06 -12.90 -17.86
C ALA A 147 13.56 -12.96 -18.18
N GLN A 148 13.00 -14.17 -18.31
CA GLN A 148 11.56 -14.37 -18.53
C GLN A 148 10.70 -13.84 -17.38
N ALA A 149 11.15 -13.99 -16.13
CA ALA A 149 10.43 -13.45 -14.99
C ALA A 149 10.44 -11.91 -15.00
N LEU A 150 11.57 -11.29 -15.33
CA LEU A 150 11.70 -9.84 -15.44
C LEU A 150 10.88 -9.28 -16.60
N VAL A 151 10.79 -9.99 -17.73
CA VAL A 151 9.89 -9.62 -18.84
C VAL A 151 8.44 -9.57 -18.40
N LYS A 152 7.99 -10.52 -17.57
CA LYS A 152 6.63 -10.49 -17.00
C LYS A 152 6.41 -9.26 -16.11
N GLU A 153 7.42 -8.83 -15.37
CA GLU A 153 7.34 -7.64 -14.51
C GLU A 153 7.45 -6.31 -15.29
N GLY A 154 7.89 -6.32 -16.57
CA GLY A 154 7.92 -5.13 -17.44
C GLY A 154 9.20 -4.92 -18.25
N LEU A 155 10.16 -5.84 -18.18
CA LEU A 155 11.41 -5.75 -18.95
C LEU A 155 11.16 -6.00 -20.45
N PRO A 156 11.84 -5.29 -21.37
CA PRO A 156 11.76 -5.58 -22.81
C PRO A 156 12.17 -7.02 -23.15
N PRO A 157 11.45 -7.72 -24.06
CA PRO A 157 11.84 -9.04 -24.54
C PRO A 157 13.14 -9.02 -25.36
N GLY A 158 13.92 -10.10 -25.31
CA GLY A 158 15.14 -10.27 -26.13
C GLY A 158 16.47 -10.05 -25.39
N SER A 159 16.42 -9.77 -24.09
CA SER A 159 17.60 -9.45 -23.30
C SER A 159 18.29 -10.72 -22.77
N THR A 160 19.39 -11.14 -23.41
CA THR A 160 20.28 -12.19 -22.92
C THR A 160 21.54 -11.57 -22.30
N GLY A 161 21.71 -11.74 -20.98
CA GLY A 161 22.91 -11.33 -20.24
C GLY A 161 22.90 -9.89 -19.74
N ALA A 162 22.52 -8.92 -20.58
CA ALA A 162 22.44 -7.50 -20.21
C ALA A 162 21.20 -6.85 -20.85
N VAL A 163 20.52 -5.95 -20.13
CA VAL A 163 19.27 -5.32 -20.59
C VAL A 163 19.40 -3.81 -20.70
N ALA A 164 19.47 -3.25 -21.90
CA ALA A 164 19.51 -1.80 -22.11
C ALA A 164 18.13 -1.16 -21.94
N GLN A 165 18.11 0.00 -21.26
CA GLN A 165 16.95 0.86 -20.97
C GLN A 165 15.86 0.20 -20.11
N THR A 166 15.55 0.81 -18.97
CA THR A 166 14.82 0.14 -17.89
C THR A 166 13.64 0.97 -17.35
N ARG A 167 12.40 0.55 -17.62
CA ARG A 167 11.21 1.16 -17.02
C ARG A 167 11.00 0.63 -15.60
N LEU A 168 11.20 1.47 -14.58
CA LEU A 168 11.09 1.08 -13.17
C LEU A 168 10.06 1.92 -12.44
N ALA A 169 9.59 1.43 -11.30
CA ALA A 169 8.80 2.23 -10.38
C ALA A 169 9.08 1.79 -8.95
N VAL A 170 9.38 2.74 -8.05
CA VAL A 170 10.17 2.37 -6.89
C VAL A 170 9.72 3.06 -5.61
N LYS A 171 9.34 2.26 -4.61
CA LYS A 171 9.41 2.71 -3.22
C LYS A 171 10.52 1.99 -2.47
N ALA A 172 11.57 2.76 -2.13
CA ALA A 172 12.88 2.37 -1.59
C ALA A 172 12.90 1.70 -0.19
N ARG A 173 11.78 1.15 0.30
CA ARG A 173 11.68 0.54 1.64
C ARG A 173 11.29 -0.92 1.53
N MET A 174 12.30 -1.79 1.41
CA MET A 174 12.07 -3.24 1.43
C MET A 174 11.62 -3.70 2.81
N PHE A 175 10.45 -4.33 2.87
CA PHE A 175 9.95 -4.96 4.08
C PHE A 175 10.96 -6.02 4.56
N GLY A 176 11.54 -5.83 5.75
CA GLY A 176 12.56 -6.74 6.31
C GLY A 176 13.97 -6.15 6.37
N PHE A 177 14.27 -5.07 5.64
CA PHE A 177 15.47 -4.26 5.85
C PHE A 177 15.10 -3.12 6.83
N ASN A 178 15.38 -3.31 8.12
CA ASN A 178 15.16 -2.29 9.14
C ASN A 178 16.34 -1.29 9.26
N GLY A 179 17.31 -1.33 8.34
CA GLY A 179 18.51 -0.48 8.35
C GLY A 179 18.95 -0.05 6.95
N ASP A 180 20.04 0.70 6.86
CA ASP A 180 20.60 1.17 5.60
C ASP A 180 20.98 -0.01 4.69
N LEU A 181 20.52 0.04 3.44
CA LEU A 181 20.73 -1.02 2.45
C LEU A 181 22.22 -1.28 2.19
N ALA A 182 23.02 -0.22 2.07
CA ALA A 182 24.43 -0.32 1.73
C ALA A 182 25.23 -1.18 2.73
N PRO A 183 25.16 -0.96 4.06
CA PRO A 183 25.77 -1.84 5.05
C PRO A 183 25.40 -3.32 4.90
N THR A 184 24.13 -3.65 4.67
CA THR A 184 23.70 -5.04 4.52
C THR A 184 24.25 -5.68 3.24
N LEU A 185 24.28 -4.94 2.13
CA LEU A 185 24.86 -5.43 0.89
C LEU A 185 26.37 -5.63 1.01
N ARG A 186 27.07 -4.70 1.69
CA ARG A 186 28.51 -4.83 1.99
C ARG A 186 28.81 -6.02 2.89
N ALA A 187 27.99 -6.26 3.91
CA ALA A 187 28.11 -7.44 4.77
C ALA A 187 27.93 -8.76 4.00
N ALA A 188 27.21 -8.73 2.87
CA ALA A 188 27.09 -9.84 1.94
C ALA A 188 28.23 -9.92 0.90
N GLY A 189 29.26 -9.07 1.02
CA GLY A 189 30.44 -9.06 0.15
C GLY A 189 30.28 -8.28 -1.15
N LEU A 190 29.22 -7.47 -1.29
CA LEU A 190 28.97 -6.69 -2.51
C LEU A 190 29.72 -5.36 -2.49
N ASN A 191 30.34 -5.00 -3.62
CA ASN A 191 30.94 -3.68 -3.80
C ASN A 191 29.84 -2.67 -4.18
N VAL A 192 29.46 -1.82 -3.22
CA VAL A 192 28.37 -0.84 -3.39
C VAL A 192 28.76 0.55 -2.92
N THR A 193 28.19 1.56 -3.56
CA THR A 193 28.35 2.97 -3.16
C THR A 193 27.73 3.23 -1.78
N ASP A 194 28.08 4.35 -1.14
CA ASP A 194 27.54 4.72 0.19
C ASP A 194 26.02 4.92 0.18
N GLN A 195 25.49 5.33 -0.97
CA GLN A 195 24.07 5.36 -1.25
C GLN A 195 23.74 4.15 -2.11
N ALA A 196 22.98 3.19 -1.58
CA ALA A 196 22.48 2.06 -2.35
C ALA A 196 20.96 2.15 -2.45
N TYR A 197 20.42 1.90 -3.64
CA TYR A 197 18.99 1.88 -3.90
C TYR A 197 18.53 0.51 -4.35
N ALA A 198 17.37 0.09 -3.87
CA ALA A 198 16.70 -1.13 -4.29
C ALA A 198 15.35 -0.77 -4.92
N LEU A 199 15.18 -1.23 -6.16
CA LEU A 199 14.12 -0.84 -7.08
C LEU A 199 13.22 -2.06 -7.40
N GLU A 200 11.99 -1.80 -7.83
CA GLU A 200 11.06 -2.84 -8.32
C GLU A 200 10.64 -2.50 -9.77
N PHE A 201 10.41 -3.53 -10.58
CA PHE A 201 9.73 -3.40 -11.88
C PHE A 201 8.21 -3.42 -11.66
N ILE A 202 7.48 -2.44 -12.20
CA ILE A 202 6.00 -2.49 -12.13
C ILE A 202 5.30 -2.17 -13.46
N ASP A 203 5.96 -2.06 -14.61
CA ASP A 203 5.31 -1.55 -15.83
C ASP A 203 3.97 -2.28 -16.14
N ASN A 204 3.99 -3.61 -16.10
CA ASN A 204 2.79 -4.45 -16.29
C ASN A 204 1.87 -4.56 -15.06
N ARG A 205 2.30 -4.04 -13.90
CA ARG A 205 1.63 -4.15 -12.59
C ARG A 205 1.27 -2.80 -11.97
N ARG A 206 1.50 -1.68 -12.68
CA ARG A 206 1.30 -0.33 -12.16
C ARG A 206 -0.15 -0.13 -11.71
N ALA A 207 -1.11 -0.58 -12.51
CA ALA A 207 -2.53 -0.51 -12.17
C ALA A 207 -2.86 -1.30 -10.88
N GLU A 208 -2.31 -2.51 -10.74
CA GLU A 208 -2.48 -3.34 -9.54
C GLU A 208 -1.89 -2.65 -8.30
N LYS A 209 -0.69 -2.07 -8.43
CA LYS A 209 0.01 -1.35 -7.34
C LYS A 209 -0.74 -0.09 -6.93
N LEU A 210 -1.25 0.68 -7.89
CA LEU A 210 -2.12 1.84 -7.61
C LEU A 210 -3.38 1.39 -6.86
N GLN A 211 -4.08 0.36 -7.33
CA GLN A 211 -5.26 -0.16 -6.65
C GLN A 211 -4.96 -0.58 -5.19
N LYS A 212 -3.82 -1.24 -4.96
CA LYS A 212 -3.36 -1.61 -3.61
C LYS A 212 -3.05 -0.40 -2.74
N ALA A 213 -2.38 0.62 -3.28
CA ALA A 213 -2.08 1.87 -2.56
C ALA A 213 -3.35 2.58 -2.07
N PHE A 214 -4.45 2.48 -2.82
CA PHE A 214 -5.75 3.08 -2.46
C PHE A 214 -6.73 2.10 -1.78
N ALA A 215 -6.33 0.85 -1.50
CA ALA A 215 -7.20 -0.12 -0.84
C ALA A 215 -7.57 0.27 0.59
N GLY A 216 -6.63 0.87 1.34
CA GLY A 216 -6.86 1.34 2.71
C GLY A 216 -8.00 2.36 2.81
N PRO A 217 -7.96 3.46 2.04
CA PRO A 217 -9.08 4.40 1.95
C PRO A 217 -10.42 3.76 1.55
N ARG A 218 -10.44 2.78 0.63
CA ARG A 218 -11.67 2.03 0.29
C ARG A 218 -12.22 1.26 1.50
N MET A 219 -11.33 0.60 2.25
CA MET A 219 -11.72 -0.12 3.46
C MET A 219 -12.29 0.82 4.53
N ILE A 220 -11.66 1.99 4.74
CA ILE A 220 -12.19 3.02 5.65
C ILE A 220 -13.57 3.49 5.21
N ALA A 221 -13.75 3.77 3.91
CA ALA A 221 -15.03 4.16 3.34
C ALA A 221 -16.13 3.12 3.62
N MET A 222 -15.81 1.84 3.43
CA MET A 222 -16.74 0.74 3.71
C MET A 222 -17.09 0.66 5.20
N ILE A 223 -16.11 0.68 6.10
CA ILE A 223 -16.33 0.60 7.56
C ILE A 223 -17.21 1.76 8.04
N PHE A 224 -16.85 2.99 7.67
CA PHE A 224 -17.61 4.18 8.06
C PHE A 224 -18.99 4.21 7.40
N GLY A 225 -19.11 3.72 6.16
CA GLY A 225 -20.39 3.58 5.46
C GLY A 225 -21.35 2.65 6.19
N VAL A 226 -20.89 1.45 6.54
CA VAL A 226 -21.69 0.46 7.27
C VAL A 226 -22.05 0.96 8.67
N MET A 227 -21.07 1.47 9.44
CA MET A 227 -21.34 2.00 10.78
C MET A 227 -22.31 3.19 10.73
N GLY A 228 -22.12 4.10 9.79
CA GLY A 228 -22.99 5.26 9.60
C GLY A 228 -24.43 4.85 9.29
N LEU A 229 -24.61 3.91 8.36
CA LEU A 229 -25.93 3.38 8.01
C LEU A 229 -26.61 2.68 9.20
N VAL A 230 -25.88 1.85 9.95
CA VAL A 230 -26.42 1.15 11.14
C VAL A 230 -26.92 2.16 12.18
N LEU A 231 -26.17 3.23 12.45
CA LEU A 231 -26.58 4.25 13.40
C LEU A 231 -27.83 5.01 12.96
N LEU A 232 -27.97 5.31 11.65
CA LEU A 232 -29.18 5.92 11.10
C LEU A 232 -30.39 4.98 11.18
N LEU A 233 -30.20 3.68 10.97
CA LEU A 233 -31.27 2.68 11.10
C LEU A 233 -31.74 2.54 12.55
N ILE A 234 -30.82 2.54 13.52
CA ILE A 234 -31.15 2.53 14.95
C ILE A 234 -31.97 3.76 15.32
N ASP A 235 -31.53 4.95 14.88
CA ASP A 235 -32.27 6.19 15.11
C ASP A 235 -33.66 6.18 14.43
N PHE A 236 -33.75 5.73 13.17
CA PHE A 236 -35.03 5.59 12.46
C PHE A 236 -35.99 4.65 13.19
N GLY A 237 -35.51 3.48 13.62
CA GLY A 237 -36.29 2.52 14.40
C GLY A 237 -36.78 3.13 15.73
N ALA A 238 -35.88 3.79 16.47
CA ALA A 238 -36.23 4.40 17.75
C ALA A 238 -37.26 5.54 17.58
N ARG A 239 -37.10 6.39 16.56
CA ARG A 239 -38.08 7.46 16.26
C ARG A 239 -39.43 6.89 15.87
N ARG A 240 -39.47 5.90 14.98
CA ARG A 240 -40.72 5.25 14.54
C ARG A 240 -41.44 4.56 15.70
N SER A 241 -40.72 3.81 16.53
CA SER A 241 -41.30 3.13 17.71
C SER A 241 -41.79 4.10 18.78
N LEU A 242 -41.13 5.25 18.94
CA LEU A 242 -41.47 6.24 19.98
C LEU A 242 -42.46 7.34 19.53
N ALA A 243 -42.79 7.42 18.24
CA ALA A 243 -43.70 8.44 17.68
C ALA A 243 -45.13 8.31 18.23
N ARG A 244 -45.58 7.10 18.57
CA ARG A 244 -46.91 6.85 19.15
C ARG A 244 -47.10 7.34 20.60
N PHE A 245 -46.05 7.89 21.19
CA PHE A 245 -46.07 8.50 22.53
C PHE A 245 -45.65 9.98 22.46
N GLU A 246 -45.95 10.62 21.32
CA GLU A 246 -45.90 12.07 21.17
C GLU A 246 -47.24 12.63 21.63
N ASP A 247 -47.25 13.20 22.84
CA ASP A 247 -48.22 14.18 23.32
C ASP A 247 -47.60 15.58 23.16
#